data_AF-A0A8H6ZU84-F1
#
_entry.id   AF-A0A8H6ZU84-F1
#
_cell.length_a   1.000
_cell.length_b   1.000
_cell.length_c   1.000
_cell.angle_alpha   90.00
_cell.angle_beta   90.00
_cell.angle_gamma   90.00
#
_symmetry.space_group_name_H-M   'P 1'
#
loop_
_entity.id
_entity.type
_entity.pdbx_description
1 polymer ?
#
loop_
_entity_poly.entity_id
_entity_poly.type
_entity_poly.pdbx_seq_one_letter_code
_entity_poly.pdbx_strand_id
1 'polypeptide(L)'
;MSTCVSLFHHVRYGTDPWVNRDKHKRIFLRQHVSLTGHGAPSFTAAVEKLTLLTQDFDRFLEPKAWTGWTPTIEDKCCTLDANNWFYTLARSVPGAVDITFVKTTDPRGYLERAKDNDFIHTADNVVEYYQYDKGKNLYLEVDPRTFVNGDIVEAHLSFLMVKLSTKRQDDATDTSSLGKY
;
A
#
# COMPACT_ATOMS: atom_id res chain seq x y z
N MET A 1 26.59 -9.15 -5.52
CA MET A 1 26.87 -7.75 -5.89
C MET A 1 25.71 -6.94 -5.35
N SER A 2 25.98 -6.03 -4.39
CA SER A 2 24.96 -5.20 -3.76
C SER A 2 24.61 -4.06 -4.72
N THR A 3 23.36 -3.98 -5.13
CA THR A 3 22.91 -2.96 -6.09
C THR A 3 22.63 -1.64 -5.38
N CYS A 4 23.10 -0.55 -5.97
CA CYS A 4 22.81 0.83 -5.57
C CYS A 4 21.38 1.20 -6.02
N VAL A 5 20.50 1.54 -5.09
CA VAL A 5 19.15 2.05 -5.36
C VAL A 5 18.92 3.17 -4.36
N SER A 6 18.83 4.42 -4.83
CA SER A 6 18.56 5.54 -3.94
C SER A 6 17.06 5.76 -3.86
N LEU A 7 16.58 5.97 -2.64
CA LEU A 7 15.16 6.04 -2.35
C LEU A 7 14.71 7.47 -2.06
N PHE A 8 13.53 7.84 -2.54
CA PHE A 8 12.82 9.05 -2.13
C PHE A 8 11.58 8.63 -1.32
N HIS A 9 11.69 8.72 -0.01
CA HIS A 9 10.59 8.82 0.96
C HIS A 9 10.00 10.24 0.94
N HIS A 10 8.97 10.43 0.12
CA HIS A 10 8.26 11.70 0.07
C HIS A 10 7.03 11.68 0.98
N VAL A 11 7.23 11.83 2.30
CA VAL A 11 6.10 12.21 3.15
C VAL A 11 5.85 13.69 2.94
N ARG A 12 4.83 14.04 2.13
CA ARG A 12 4.27 15.40 2.16
C ARG A 12 3.62 15.60 3.51
N TYR A 13 4.41 15.99 4.51
CA TYR A 13 3.90 16.85 5.56
C TYR A 13 3.67 18.22 4.91
N GLY A 14 2.50 18.37 4.29
CA GLY A 14 1.97 19.70 4.05
C GLY A 14 1.97 20.44 5.38
N THR A 15 2.60 21.61 5.39
CA THR A 15 2.69 22.56 6.50
C THR A 15 1.38 22.64 7.28
N ASP A 16 1.45 22.39 8.58
CA ASP A 16 0.34 22.12 9.51
C ASP A 16 -0.92 23.03 9.38
N PRO A 17 -2.11 22.44 9.10
CA PRO A 17 -3.41 22.97 9.47
C PRO A 17 -4.34 21.83 9.95
N TRP A 18 -4.22 21.41 11.21
CA TRP A 18 -5.03 20.31 11.78
C TRP A 18 -6.49 20.34 11.31
N VAL A 19 -6.92 19.22 10.70
CA VAL A 19 -8.21 18.99 10.03
C VAL A 19 -8.25 19.45 8.57
N ASN A 20 -7.75 18.59 7.67
CA ASN A 20 -8.36 18.50 6.35
C ASN A 20 -9.86 18.18 6.57
N ARG A 21 -10.73 19.19 6.39
CA ARG A 21 -12.18 19.10 6.62
C ARG A 21 -12.87 18.20 5.58
N ASP A 22 -12.21 17.95 4.45
CA ASP A 22 -12.70 17.02 3.45
C ASP A 22 -12.45 15.59 3.92
N LYS A 23 -13.45 14.99 4.57
CA LYS A 23 -13.46 13.56 4.92
C LYS A 23 -13.06 12.67 3.74
N HIS A 24 -13.47 13.07 2.54
CA HIS A 24 -13.18 12.37 1.28
C HIS A 24 -11.70 12.30 0.91
N LYS A 25 -10.84 13.20 1.41
CA LYS A 25 -9.41 13.17 1.12
C LYS A 25 -8.61 12.25 2.04
N ARG A 26 -9.15 11.91 3.22
CA ARG A 26 -8.46 11.12 4.24
C ARG A 26 -8.28 9.67 3.83
N ILE A 27 -9.24 9.11 3.09
CA ILE A 27 -9.16 7.73 2.58
C ILE A 27 -7.98 7.53 1.62
N PHE A 28 -7.43 8.61 1.05
CA PHE A 28 -6.28 8.56 0.16
C PHE A 28 -4.94 8.78 0.87
N LEU A 29 -4.94 8.92 2.21
CA LEU A 29 -3.69 9.01 2.98
C LEU A 29 -2.96 7.66 2.91
N ARG A 30 -1.69 7.73 2.53
CA ARG A 30 -0.86 6.55 2.27
C ARG A 30 0.57 6.74 2.73
N GLN A 31 1.18 5.64 3.16
CA GLN A 31 2.62 5.48 3.22
C GLN A 31 3.11 5.23 1.79
N HIS A 32 4.12 5.97 1.36
CA HIS A 32 4.67 5.87 0.01
C HIS A 32 6.18 5.83 0.04
N VAL A 33 6.71 4.98 -0.84
CA VAL A 33 8.13 4.78 -1.08
C VAL A 33 8.35 4.76 -2.59
N SER A 34 9.27 5.58 -3.08
CA SER A 34 9.77 5.56 -4.46
C SER A 34 11.21 5.09 -4.49
N LEU A 35 11.46 4.00 -5.22
CA LEU A 35 12.80 3.45 -5.45
C LEU A 35 13.31 3.91 -6.81
N THR A 36 14.49 4.54 -6.84
CA THR A 36 15.14 4.95 -8.10
C THR A 36 16.39 4.12 -8.34
N GLY A 37 16.44 3.46 -9.50
CA GLY A 37 17.57 2.59 -9.84
C GLY A 37 18.86 3.31 -10.23
N HIS A 38 18.83 4.62 -10.51
CA HIS A 38 19.98 5.42 -10.96
C HIS A 38 20.85 4.75 -12.05
N GLY A 39 20.21 4.04 -13.00
CA GLY A 39 20.89 3.36 -14.09
C GLY A 39 21.49 1.99 -13.73
N ALA A 40 21.23 1.46 -12.53
CA ALA A 40 21.68 0.14 -12.13
C ALA A 40 21.07 -0.96 -13.04
N PRO A 41 21.90 -1.80 -13.70
CA PRO A 41 21.40 -2.79 -14.65
C PRO A 41 20.40 -3.79 -14.04
N SER A 42 20.61 -4.20 -12.79
CA SER A 42 19.68 -5.13 -12.14
C SER A 42 18.33 -4.50 -11.82
N PHE A 43 18.29 -3.18 -11.53
CA PHE A 43 17.04 -2.47 -11.34
C PHE A 43 16.27 -2.36 -12.65
N THR A 44 16.95 -1.95 -13.73
CA THR A 44 16.36 -1.91 -15.08
C THR A 44 15.80 -3.27 -15.47
N ALA A 45 16.57 -4.35 -15.29
CA ALA A 45 16.12 -5.71 -15.57
C ALA A 45 14.92 -6.13 -14.71
N ALA A 46 14.83 -5.67 -13.45
CA ALA A 46 13.68 -5.94 -12.58
C ALA A 46 12.42 -5.22 -13.06
N VAL A 47 12.53 -3.95 -13.45
CA VAL A 47 11.42 -3.17 -14.01
C VAL A 47 10.92 -3.76 -15.33
N GLU A 48 11.82 -4.17 -16.21
CA GLU A 48 11.47 -4.83 -17.47
C GLU A 48 10.70 -6.14 -17.21
N LYS A 49 11.20 -6.98 -16.30
CA LYS A 49 10.51 -8.22 -15.90
C LYS A 49 9.14 -7.95 -15.28
N LEU A 50 9.02 -6.91 -14.47
CA LEU A 50 7.74 -6.52 -13.88
C LEU A 50 6.74 -6.07 -14.95
N THR A 51 7.21 -5.30 -15.93
CA THR A 51 6.39 -4.88 -17.07
C THR A 51 5.86 -6.10 -17.83
N LEU A 52 6.72 -7.08 -18.13
CA LEU A 52 6.31 -8.33 -18.79
C LEU A 52 5.31 -9.14 -17.95
N LEU A 53 5.57 -9.29 -16.64
CA LEU A 53 4.66 -9.99 -15.73
C LEU A 53 3.27 -9.36 -15.74
N THR A 54 3.19 -8.02 -15.75
CA THR A 54 1.90 -7.32 -15.74
C THR A 54 1.15 -7.44 -17.07
N GLN A 55 1.86 -7.56 -18.20
CA GLN A 55 1.25 -7.88 -19.50
C GLN A 55 0.71 -9.30 -19.54
N ASP A 56 1.38 -10.26 -18.87
CA ASP A 56 0.86 -11.62 -18.77
C ASP A 56 -0.41 -11.70 -17.93
N PHE A 57 -0.59 -10.80 -16.94
CA PHE A 57 -1.83 -10.70 -16.17
C PHE A 57 -3.03 -10.27 -17.00
N ASP A 58 -2.85 -9.45 -18.04
CA ASP A 58 -3.95 -9.04 -18.93
C ASP A 58 -4.65 -10.23 -19.60
N ARG A 59 -3.97 -11.38 -19.73
CA ARG A 59 -4.55 -12.61 -20.29
C ARG A 59 -5.57 -13.27 -19.36
N PHE A 60 -5.49 -13.01 -18.07
CA PHE A 60 -6.33 -13.64 -17.03
C PHE A 60 -7.44 -12.71 -16.54
N LEU A 61 -7.40 -11.44 -16.91
CA LEU A 61 -8.33 -10.41 -16.47
C LEU A 61 -9.35 -10.09 -17.58
N GLU A 62 -10.55 -9.69 -17.17
CA GLU A 62 -11.54 -9.21 -18.12
C GLU A 62 -11.05 -7.92 -18.80
N PRO A 63 -11.39 -7.66 -20.07
CA PRO A 63 -11.00 -6.43 -20.73
C PRO A 63 -11.39 -5.20 -19.89
N LYS A 64 -10.42 -4.31 -19.62
CA LYS A 64 -10.56 -3.10 -18.78
C LYS A 64 -10.72 -3.34 -17.27
N ALA A 65 -10.60 -4.57 -16.77
CA ALA A 65 -10.59 -4.84 -15.32
C ALA A 65 -9.31 -4.34 -14.63
N TRP A 66 -8.27 -4.03 -15.40
CA TRP A 66 -6.96 -3.57 -14.93
C TRP A 66 -6.36 -2.60 -15.96
N THR A 67 -5.64 -1.58 -15.49
CA THR A 67 -5.04 -0.54 -16.35
C THR A 67 -3.57 -0.79 -16.67
N GLY A 68 -3.02 -1.92 -16.26
CA GLY A 68 -1.58 -2.17 -16.30
C GLY A 68 -0.88 -1.57 -15.06
N TRP A 69 0.28 -2.13 -14.72
CA TRP A 69 1.27 -1.39 -13.95
C TRP A 69 2.23 -0.75 -14.94
N THR A 70 2.59 0.52 -14.70
CA THR A 70 3.65 1.19 -15.45
C THR A 70 4.62 1.82 -14.47
N PRO A 71 5.93 1.74 -14.73
CA PRO A 71 6.90 2.44 -13.91
C PRO A 71 6.69 3.95 -14.02
N THR A 72 6.94 4.65 -12.92
CA THR A 72 6.97 6.12 -12.93
C THR A 72 8.33 6.59 -13.44
N ILE A 73 8.39 7.81 -13.96
CA ILE A 73 9.64 8.46 -14.38
C ILE A 73 9.81 9.73 -13.56
N GLU A 74 10.89 9.78 -12.79
CA GLU A 74 11.28 10.93 -11.96
C GLU A 74 12.72 11.30 -12.29
N ASP A 75 13.00 12.59 -12.57
CA ASP A 75 14.33 13.08 -12.96
C ASP A 75 15.00 12.25 -14.07
N LYS A 76 14.21 11.83 -15.07
CA LYS A 76 14.63 10.97 -16.21
C LYS A 76 15.06 9.55 -15.82
N CYS A 77 14.92 9.18 -14.56
CA CYS A 77 15.17 7.84 -14.07
C CYS A 77 13.84 7.10 -13.90
N CYS A 78 13.86 5.81 -14.23
CA CYS A 78 12.74 4.93 -13.92
C CYS A 78 12.67 4.69 -12.41
N THR A 79 11.46 4.80 -11.87
CA THR A 79 11.17 4.57 -10.45
C THR A 79 10.13 3.47 -10.24
N LEU A 80 10.24 2.81 -9.09
CA LEU A 80 9.29 1.82 -8.61
C LEU A 80 8.61 2.35 -7.36
N ASP A 81 7.31 2.60 -7.48
CA ASP A 81 6.47 3.13 -6.41
C ASP A 81 5.78 2.00 -5.65
N ALA A 82 5.96 1.98 -4.33
CA ALA A 82 5.23 1.14 -3.40
C ALA A 82 4.40 2.01 -2.47
N ASN A 83 3.14 1.64 -2.26
CA ASN A 83 2.21 2.40 -1.42
C ASN A 83 1.40 1.46 -0.54
N ASN A 84 1.13 1.86 0.70
CA ASN A 84 0.11 1.24 1.54
C ASN A 84 -0.81 2.32 2.12
N TRP A 85 -2.11 2.04 2.20
CA TRP A 85 -3.07 2.98 2.78
C TRP A 85 -3.04 2.90 4.31
N PHE A 86 -3.17 4.05 4.98
CA PHE A 86 -3.30 4.07 6.43
C PHE A 86 -4.68 3.57 6.88
N TYR A 87 -5.69 3.70 6.04
CA TYR A 87 -7.08 3.38 6.36
C TYR A 87 -7.72 2.50 5.30
N THR A 88 -8.65 1.68 5.75
CA THR A 88 -9.61 0.93 4.95
C THR A 88 -11.03 1.39 5.33
N LEU A 89 -11.96 1.38 4.38
CA LEU A 89 -13.37 1.67 4.70
C LEU A 89 -13.97 0.52 5.52
N ALA A 90 -14.54 0.81 6.69
CA ALA A 90 -15.12 -0.22 7.55
C ALA A 90 -16.17 -1.09 6.82
N ARG A 91 -16.99 -0.45 5.98
CA ARG A 91 -18.02 -1.12 5.18
C ARG A 91 -17.47 -2.04 4.09
N SER A 92 -16.24 -1.87 3.62
CA SER A 92 -15.67 -2.73 2.57
C SER A 92 -15.09 -4.03 3.13
N VAL A 93 -14.87 -4.10 4.44
CA VAL A 93 -14.30 -5.27 5.12
C VAL A 93 -15.09 -5.57 6.42
N PRO A 94 -16.35 -6.00 6.31
CA PRO A 94 -17.18 -6.28 7.48
C PRO A 94 -16.51 -7.32 8.41
N GLY A 95 -16.44 -7.02 9.71
CA GLY A 95 -15.82 -7.89 10.71
C GLY A 95 -14.30 -7.79 10.81
N ALA A 96 -13.65 -6.94 10.02
CA ALA A 96 -12.24 -6.64 10.21
C ALA A 96 -12.00 -5.94 11.55
N VAL A 97 -10.87 -6.26 12.18
CA VAL A 97 -10.46 -5.69 13.46
C VAL A 97 -9.73 -4.38 13.20
N ASP A 98 -10.25 -3.31 13.79
CA ASP A 98 -9.55 -2.03 13.85
C ASP A 98 -8.44 -2.11 14.92
N ILE A 99 -7.20 -1.95 14.49
CA ILE A 99 -6.02 -1.94 15.34
C ILE A 99 -5.50 -0.51 15.51
N THR A 100 -4.94 -0.22 16.67
CA THR A 100 -4.37 1.10 16.97
C THR A 100 -3.04 1.29 16.23
N PHE A 101 -2.79 2.51 15.73
CA PHE A 101 -1.49 2.82 15.16
C PHE A 101 -0.37 2.65 16.20
N VAL A 102 0.71 1.97 15.78
CA VAL A 102 1.92 1.87 16.60
C VAL A 102 2.56 3.26 16.78
N LYS A 103 3.15 3.51 17.96
CA LYS A 103 3.76 4.81 18.30
C LYS A 103 4.91 5.20 17.37
N THR A 104 5.56 4.23 16.73
CA THR A 104 6.62 4.47 15.75
C THR A 104 6.07 5.11 14.48
N THR A 105 4.87 4.69 14.05
CA THR A 105 4.16 5.22 12.88
C THR A 105 3.35 6.49 13.18
N ASP A 106 2.72 6.57 14.36
CA ASP A 106 1.96 7.75 14.80
C ASP A 106 2.40 8.27 16.18
N PRO A 107 3.60 8.87 16.31
CA PRO A 107 4.15 9.29 17.61
C PRO A 107 3.29 10.31 18.36
N ARG A 108 2.43 11.05 17.64
CA ARG A 108 1.62 12.14 18.18
C ARG A 108 0.11 11.87 18.11
N GLY A 109 -0.30 10.68 17.68
CA GLY A 109 -1.70 10.26 17.59
C GLY A 109 -2.52 11.01 16.53
N TYR A 110 -1.87 11.58 15.52
CA TYR A 110 -2.53 12.37 14.49
C TYR A 110 -3.35 11.52 13.53
N LEU A 111 -2.83 10.34 13.16
CA LEU A 111 -3.54 9.38 12.31
C LEU A 111 -4.72 8.79 13.10
N GLU A 112 -4.47 8.41 14.35
CA GLU A 112 -5.54 7.88 15.22
C GLU A 112 -6.67 8.91 15.42
N ARG A 113 -6.34 10.19 15.66
CA ARG A 113 -7.37 11.26 15.76
C ARG A 113 -8.04 11.60 14.43
N ALA A 114 -7.41 11.31 13.31
CA ALA A 114 -7.97 11.55 11.99
C ALA A 114 -8.91 10.42 11.54
N LYS A 115 -8.82 9.25 12.17
CA LYS A 115 -9.71 8.10 12.01
C LYS A 115 -11.12 8.47 12.49
N ASP A 116 -12.09 8.35 11.59
CA ASP A 116 -13.52 8.58 11.84
C ASP A 116 -14.23 7.21 11.86
N ASN A 117 -15.53 7.15 12.18
CA ASN A 117 -16.28 5.89 12.28
C ASN A 117 -16.33 5.09 10.95
N ASP A 118 -16.07 5.74 9.81
CA ASP A 118 -16.06 5.11 8.49
C ASP A 118 -14.73 4.43 8.14
N PHE A 119 -13.68 4.68 8.93
CA PHE A 119 -12.31 4.28 8.63
C PHE A 119 -11.77 3.37 9.72
N ILE A 120 -11.15 2.26 9.32
CA ILE A 120 -10.43 1.36 10.21
C ILE A 120 -8.99 1.19 9.74
N HIS A 121 -8.08 0.97 10.67
CA HIS A 121 -6.70 0.58 10.39
C HIS A 121 -6.59 -0.91 10.66
N THR A 122 -6.29 -1.72 9.64
CA THR A 122 -6.19 -3.18 9.79
C THR A 122 -4.73 -3.64 9.73
N ALA A 123 -4.49 -4.92 10.03
CA ALA A 123 -3.15 -5.51 9.88
C ALA A 123 -2.57 -5.34 8.47
N ASP A 124 -3.43 -5.35 7.43
CA ASP A 124 -3.00 -5.14 6.03
C ASP A 124 -2.53 -3.70 5.77
N ASN A 125 -2.93 -2.74 6.61
CA ASN A 125 -2.50 -1.35 6.52
C ASN A 125 -1.17 -1.09 7.23
N VAL A 126 -0.60 -2.08 7.92
CA VAL A 126 0.67 -1.94 8.63
C VAL A 126 1.83 -2.11 7.64
N VAL A 127 2.78 -1.18 7.69
CA VAL A 127 4.07 -1.31 6.99
C VAL A 127 5.13 -1.57 8.04
N GLU A 128 5.85 -2.67 7.86
CA GLU A 128 6.95 -3.07 8.72
C GLU A 128 8.29 -2.58 8.14
N TYR A 129 9.17 -2.12 9.00
CA TYR A 129 10.48 -1.59 8.62
C TYR A 129 11.57 -2.44 9.26
N TYR A 130 12.48 -2.94 8.44
CA TYR A 130 13.55 -3.83 8.89
C TYR A 130 14.92 -3.34 8.46
N GLN A 131 15.91 -3.53 9.33
CA GLN A 131 17.31 -3.36 9.02
C GLN A 131 18.05 -4.69 9.19
N TYR A 132 18.86 -5.04 8.20
CA TYR A 132 19.69 -6.24 8.26
C TYR A 132 20.92 -6.01 9.15
N ASP A 133 21.00 -6.76 10.25
CA ASP A 133 22.16 -6.79 11.15
C ASP A 133 23.13 -7.89 10.69
N LYS A 134 24.25 -7.48 10.08
CA LYS A 134 25.30 -8.40 9.60
C LYS A 134 25.96 -9.19 10.73
N GLY A 135 26.05 -8.63 11.94
CA GLY A 135 26.68 -9.29 13.08
C GLY A 135 25.85 -10.45 13.61
N LYS A 136 24.51 -10.32 13.51
CA LYS A 136 23.56 -11.35 13.95
C LYS A 136 22.94 -12.16 12.81
N ASN A 137 23.21 -11.78 11.56
CA ASN A 137 22.65 -12.36 10.34
C ASN A 137 21.11 -12.47 10.39
N LEU A 138 20.44 -11.37 10.79
CA LEU A 138 18.99 -11.32 10.92
C LEU A 138 18.45 -9.92 10.60
N TYR A 139 17.15 -9.84 10.31
CA TYR A 139 16.44 -8.59 10.15
C TYR A 139 15.85 -8.15 11.50
N LEU A 140 16.21 -6.94 11.93
CA LEU A 140 15.66 -6.31 13.13
C LEU A 140 14.62 -5.28 12.72
N GLU A 141 13.47 -5.29 13.40
CA GLU A 141 12.48 -4.22 13.24
C GLU A 141 13.08 -2.88 13.69
N VAL A 142 12.86 -1.83 12.90
CA VAL A 142 13.37 -0.48 13.15
C VAL A 142 12.26 0.55 13.04
N ASP A 143 12.52 1.73 13.59
CA ASP A 143 11.59 2.85 13.48
C ASP A 143 11.54 3.36 12.02
N PRO A 144 10.36 3.64 11.45
CA PRO A 144 10.25 4.17 10.08
C PRO A 144 11.08 5.45 9.86
N ARG A 145 11.36 6.23 10.92
CA ARG A 145 12.20 7.43 10.86
C ARG A 145 13.66 7.15 10.52
N THR A 146 14.12 5.90 10.64
CA THR A 146 15.47 5.52 10.20
C THR A 146 15.57 5.35 8.70
N PHE A 147 14.43 5.30 7.99
CA PHE A 147 14.36 5.15 6.55
C PHE A 147 14.17 6.52 5.88
N VAL A 148 15.22 7.02 5.22
CA VAL A 148 15.29 8.41 4.75
C VAL A 148 15.65 8.53 3.28
N ASN A 149 15.41 9.72 2.73
CA ASN A 149 15.76 10.02 1.34
C ASN A 149 17.26 9.90 1.12
N GLY A 150 17.66 9.20 0.07
CA GLY A 150 19.05 8.93 -0.28
C GLY A 150 19.60 7.62 0.29
N ASP A 151 18.84 6.91 1.13
CA ASP A 151 19.25 5.57 1.60
C ASP A 151 19.40 4.61 0.42
N ILE A 152 20.43 3.77 0.52
CA ILE A 152 20.67 2.66 -0.40
C ILE A 152 20.05 1.40 0.18
N VAL A 153 19.12 0.80 -0.56
CA VAL A 153 18.33 -0.32 -0.07
C VAL A 153 18.45 -1.53 -0.99
N GLU A 154 18.34 -2.71 -0.39
CA GLU A 154 18.07 -3.94 -1.12
C GLU A 154 16.55 -4.14 -1.19
N ALA A 155 16.01 -4.33 -2.39
CA ALA A 155 14.57 -4.48 -2.61
C ALA A 155 14.25 -5.86 -3.16
N HIS A 156 13.33 -6.58 -2.49
CA HIS A 156 12.80 -7.86 -2.93
C HIS A 156 11.33 -7.64 -3.30
N LEU A 157 10.96 -8.01 -4.53
CA LEU A 157 9.62 -7.79 -5.07
C LEU A 157 8.87 -9.12 -5.17
N SER A 158 7.66 -9.16 -4.64
CA SER A 158 6.75 -10.32 -4.71
C SER A 158 5.38 -9.86 -5.22
N PHE A 159 4.73 -10.70 -6.02
CA PHE A 159 3.45 -10.39 -6.65
C PHE A 159 2.45 -11.49 -6.40
N LEU A 160 1.22 -11.09 -6.08
CA LEU A 160 0.08 -11.97 -5.95
C LEU A 160 -1.10 -11.34 -6.71
N MET A 161 -1.71 -12.11 -7.60
CA MET A 161 -2.95 -11.72 -8.27
C MET A 161 -4.08 -12.61 -7.76
N VAL A 162 -5.15 -11.98 -7.26
CA VAL A 162 -6.33 -12.67 -6.76
C VAL A 162 -7.55 -12.18 -7.55
N LYS A 163 -8.28 -13.10 -8.18
CA LYS A 163 -9.56 -12.77 -8.81
C LYS A 163 -10.62 -12.62 -7.72
N LEU A 164 -11.19 -11.42 -7.60
CA LEU A 164 -12.33 -11.19 -6.71
C LEU A 164 -13.61 -11.65 -7.41
N SER A 165 -14.35 -12.56 -6.77
CA SER A 165 -15.69 -12.95 -7.21
C SER A 165 -16.71 -12.24 -6.35
N THR A 166 -17.39 -11.24 -6.92
CA THR A 166 -18.47 -10.53 -6.24
C THR A 166 -19.74 -11.35 -6.38
N LYS A 167 -20.07 -12.22 -5.42
CA LYS A 167 -21.45 -12.69 -5.30
C LYS A 167 -22.29 -11.53 -4.76
N ARG A 168 -23.13 -10.91 -5.59
CA ARG A 168 -24.23 -10.08 -5.10
C ARG A 168 -25.12 -10.97 -4.25
N GLN A 169 -25.22 -10.66 -2.97
CA GLN A 169 -26.19 -11.29 -2.09
C GLN A 169 -27.48 -10.47 -2.20
N ASP A 170 -28.25 -10.73 -3.26
CA ASP A 170 -29.63 -10.26 -3.38
C ASP A 170 -30.51 -11.27 -2.64
N ASP A 171 -30.61 -11.17 -1.31
CA ASP A 171 -31.58 -11.93 -0.52
C ASP A 171 -32.12 -11.08 0.63
N ALA A 172 -33.17 -10.31 0.34
CA ALA A 172 -34.22 -9.95 1.29
C ALA A 172 -35.36 -9.26 0.53
N THR A 173 -36.40 -10.00 0.16
CA THR A 173 -37.82 -9.75 0.50
C THR A 173 -38.68 -10.76 -0.27
N ASP A 174 -38.96 -11.91 0.33
CA ASP A 174 -40.20 -12.62 0.03
C ASP A 174 -40.86 -13.05 1.35
N THR A 175 -41.49 -12.06 1.98
CA THR A 175 -42.51 -12.28 3.00
C THR A 175 -43.85 -11.87 2.43
N SER A 176 -44.52 -12.78 1.71
CA SER A 176 -45.97 -12.96 1.83
C SER A 176 -46.48 -14.15 1.02
N SER A 177 -46.75 -15.28 1.68
CA SER A 177 -48.02 -16.02 1.53
C SER A 177 -48.03 -17.30 2.38
N LEU A 178 -48.16 -17.10 3.70
CA LEU A 178 -48.86 -18.07 4.55
C LEU A 178 -50.35 -18.02 4.16
N GLY A 179 -50.89 -19.18 3.80
CA GLY A 179 -52.12 -19.30 3.04
C GLY A 179 -53.43 -18.96 3.74
N LYS A 180 -54.52 -19.15 3.00
CA LYS A 180 -55.87 -19.40 3.50
C LYS A 180 -56.57 -20.39 2.56
N TYR A 181 -57.35 -21.25 3.21
CA TYR A 181 -58.31 -22.25 2.72
C TYR A 181 -59.02 -21.92 1.40
#